data_AF-A0A4Z0HQ25-F1
#
_entry.id   AF-A0A4Z0HQ25-F1
#
_cell.length_a   1.000
_cell.length_b   1.000
_cell.length_c   1.000
_cell.angle_alpha   90.00
_cell.angle_beta   90.00
_cell.angle_gamma   90.00
#
_symmetry.space_group_name_H-M   'P 1'
#
loop_
_entity.id
_entity.type
_entity.pdbx_description
1 polymer ?
#
loop_
_entity_poly.entity_id
_entity_poly.type
_entity_poly.pdbx_seq_one_letter_code
_entity_poly.pdbx_strand_id
1 'polypeptide(L)'
;MGSLDLGTMTRPVPVDNPVCSVDGCGNKVDVKKYQLCAKHHQAFWKHGNPLGSPNKRQPGPCLAPDCDRRSTSADGLCHKHYLRLKRTGRLDLRERAACSVPGCSRKSKAKGQCQLHYDRQRGSRRRSSRNCSEAGCGKPAKARGLCNTHYGALQRHRELHTAPLQGPTTPVATGPRPCRGCGADLAGLSRGRRYCGEACKPRCAGPDCDRKVTGRGLCSSHLKQENAGIVPLRPIDTRDVRMPNQPCIWCEEPVGPRSMASYCSVVCRKLARRHTKAATEGNCAQCGNAIDYLAPANGTSGRLTPVSKRLCDECRHRSASLYMSADALRRRDGDNCHLCGLLVPPTARKPHPLAAEVDHVLAISRGGTHDPDNLALAHKTCNIAKGGRPATWRRDPAEVAPMLAEWNREGPTEPPKTCSVIDCERLPVSHGMCDKHRRRVMKYGTTELPRRPTHCTVDDCGMPVRVHGMCRPHYRKYLIGDKTCTAAGCSKPVHTRQLCRRHYQHFLDNRNGSKRAVGGRRRGGPRPNSANQLQLFT
;
A
#
# COMPACT_ATOMS: atom_id res chain seq x y z
N MET A 1 0.43 24.12 78.42
CA MET A 1 1.44 25.00 77.78
C MET A 1 2.05 24.21 76.62
N GLY A 2 1.89 24.50 75.34
CA GLY A 2 1.08 25.49 74.63
C GLY A 2 0.78 24.93 73.23
N SER A 3 -0.42 25.22 72.73
CA SER A 3 -0.78 25.04 71.32
C SER A 3 0.08 25.96 70.47
N LEU A 4 0.59 25.47 69.34
CA LEU A 4 1.08 26.32 68.27
C LEU A 4 0.39 25.97 66.95
N ASP A 5 -0.24 27.03 66.45
CA ASP A 5 -1.07 27.27 65.29
C ASP A 5 -0.81 26.49 63.98
N LEU A 6 -1.93 26.08 63.40
CA LEU A 6 -2.09 25.74 61.99
C LEU A 6 -2.03 27.03 61.13
N GLY A 7 -0.84 27.38 60.66
CA GLY A 7 -0.61 28.44 59.68
C GLY A 7 -0.92 28.01 58.24
N THR A 8 -2.06 28.48 57.75
CA THR A 8 -2.38 28.90 56.37
C THR A 8 -1.58 28.36 55.17
N MET A 9 -2.33 27.67 54.29
CA MET A 9 -1.96 27.25 52.94
C MET A 9 -1.40 28.40 52.09
N THR A 10 -0.13 28.30 51.67
CA THR A 10 0.38 29.07 50.54
C THR A 10 0.10 28.30 49.24
N ARG A 11 -0.68 28.93 48.34
CA ARG A 11 -1.00 28.42 47.01
C ARG A 11 0.29 28.31 46.18
N PRO A 12 0.53 27.21 45.42
CA PRO A 12 1.65 27.14 44.50
C PRO A 12 1.47 28.20 43.38
N VAL A 13 2.54 28.96 43.14
CA VAL A 13 2.70 29.93 42.06
C VAL A 13 2.42 29.24 40.71
N PRO A 14 1.73 29.87 39.74
CA PRO A 14 1.49 29.25 38.43
C PRO A 14 2.83 29.01 37.75
N VAL A 15 3.18 27.74 37.54
CA VAL A 15 4.32 27.40 36.68
C VAL A 15 3.88 27.72 35.25
N ASP A 16 4.34 28.85 34.72
CA ASP A 16 4.18 29.18 33.30
C ASP A 16 4.69 27.98 32.50
N ASN A 17 3.78 27.25 31.84
CA ASN A 17 4.17 26.14 31.00
C ASN A 17 4.86 26.73 29.77
N PRO A 18 6.18 26.54 29.60
CA PRO A 18 6.87 27.13 28.46
C PRO A 18 6.24 26.60 27.17
N VAL A 19 5.96 27.53 26.25
CA VAL A 19 5.35 27.25 24.95
C VAL A 19 6.47 27.03 23.93
N CYS A 20 6.24 26.14 22.97
CA CYS A 20 7.22 25.79 21.95
C CYS A 20 7.77 27.03 21.22
N SER A 21 9.08 27.10 21.05
CA SER A 21 9.81 28.19 20.36
C SER A 21 9.57 28.29 18.85
N VAL A 22 8.75 27.40 18.27
CA VAL A 22 8.42 27.44 16.84
C VAL A 22 7.23 28.35 16.64
N ASP A 23 7.40 29.37 15.80
CA ASP A 23 6.37 30.36 15.52
C ASP A 23 5.03 29.72 15.09
N GLY A 24 3.93 30.19 15.69
CA GLY A 24 2.59 29.62 15.51
C GLY A 24 2.33 28.28 16.22
N CYS A 25 3.19 27.83 17.14
CA CYS A 25 3.00 26.57 17.88
C CYS A 25 2.63 26.78 19.36
N GLY A 26 1.34 26.66 19.69
CA GLY A 26 0.85 26.72 21.07
C GLY A 26 1.06 25.45 21.92
N ASN A 27 1.89 24.50 21.48
CA ASN A 27 2.11 23.27 22.23
C ASN A 27 3.09 23.50 23.39
N LYS A 28 2.86 22.81 24.51
CA LYS A 28 3.77 22.82 25.65
C LYS A 28 5.15 22.26 25.27
N VAL A 29 6.20 22.87 25.80
CA VAL A 29 7.57 22.39 25.69
C VAL A 29 7.69 21.05 26.40
N ASP A 30 8.18 20.07 25.65
CA ASP A 30 8.43 18.71 26.15
C ASP A 30 9.93 18.53 26.44
N VAL A 31 10.78 19.24 25.69
CA VAL A 31 12.24 19.24 25.88
C VAL A 31 12.71 20.65 26.18
N LYS A 32 12.84 20.95 27.48
CA LYS A 32 13.26 22.27 28.01
C LYS A 32 14.55 22.78 27.37
N LYS A 33 15.51 21.89 27.11
CA LYS A 33 16.80 22.21 26.48
C LYS A 33 16.68 22.95 25.14
N TYR A 34 15.76 22.52 24.28
CA TYR A 34 15.55 23.13 22.95
C TYR A 34 14.35 24.09 22.92
N GLN A 35 13.63 24.22 24.04
CA GLN A 35 12.33 24.91 24.11
C GLN A 35 11.34 24.44 23.03
N LEU A 36 11.39 23.15 22.67
CA LEU A 36 10.54 22.56 21.63
C LEU A 36 9.49 21.63 22.25
N CYS A 37 8.29 21.61 21.66
CA CYS A 37 7.31 20.55 21.94
C CYS A 37 7.80 19.20 21.40
N ALA A 38 7.24 18.09 21.89
CA ALA A 38 7.63 16.73 21.51
C ALA A 38 7.69 16.53 19.99
N LYS A 39 6.74 17.13 19.25
CA LYS A 39 6.64 17.03 17.79
C LYS A 39 7.74 17.80 17.06
N HIS A 40 8.02 19.04 17.47
CA HIS A 40 9.07 19.85 16.85
C HIS A 40 10.46 19.39 17.28
N HIS A 41 10.63 18.93 18.51
CA HIS A 41 11.83 18.24 18.93
C HIS A 41 12.04 16.97 18.10
N GLN A 42 11.01 16.15 17.89
CA GLN A 42 11.11 14.98 17.03
C GLN A 42 11.44 15.34 15.57
N ALA A 43 10.87 16.43 15.04
CA ALA A 43 11.14 16.90 13.69
C ALA A 43 12.59 17.41 13.55
N PHE A 44 13.05 18.22 14.51
CA PHE A 44 14.44 18.65 14.66
C PHE A 44 15.38 17.47 14.72
N TRP A 45 15.08 16.49 15.57
CA TRP A 45 15.93 15.32 15.77
C TRP A 45 15.96 14.37 14.56
N LYS A 46 14.87 14.30 13.78
CA LYS A 46 14.80 13.47 12.55
C LYS A 46 15.43 14.15 11.33
N HIS A 47 15.22 15.45 11.18
CA HIS A 47 15.48 16.18 9.93
C HIS A 47 16.51 17.30 10.07
N GLY A 48 16.93 17.64 11.29
CA GLY A 48 17.83 18.75 11.58
C GLY A 48 17.18 20.13 11.61
N ASN A 49 15.85 20.22 11.48
CA ASN A 49 15.10 21.46 11.58
C ASN A 49 13.79 21.20 12.35
N PRO A 50 13.44 21.99 13.38
CA PRO A 50 12.20 21.82 14.15
C PRO A 50 10.92 21.90 13.33
N LEU A 51 10.94 22.50 12.13
CA LEU A 51 9.83 22.54 11.18
C LEU A 51 9.62 21.20 10.43
N GLY A 52 10.57 20.26 10.50
CA GLY A 52 10.59 19.04 9.72
C GLY A 52 10.93 19.27 8.24
N SER A 53 10.86 18.23 7.39
CA SER A 53 11.03 18.41 5.94
C SER A 53 10.16 19.56 5.43
N PRO A 54 10.65 20.42 4.51
CA PRO A 54 9.91 21.57 4.00
C PRO A 54 8.81 21.13 3.04
N ASN A 55 7.83 20.36 3.53
CA ASN A 55 6.53 20.19 2.88
C ASN A 55 5.49 19.50 3.75
N LYS A 56 5.10 20.15 4.85
CA LYS A 56 3.68 20.28 5.20
C LYS A 56 3.46 21.68 5.74
N ARG A 57 3.42 22.68 4.84
CA ARG A 57 2.89 24.01 5.20
C ARG A 57 1.53 23.78 5.86
N GLN A 58 1.32 24.38 7.03
CA GLN A 58 0.02 24.31 7.68
C GLN A 58 -1.02 24.88 6.70
N PRO A 59 -2.18 24.21 6.50
CA PRO A 59 -3.20 24.68 5.57
C PRO A 59 -3.79 26.03 6.02
N GLY A 60 -3.21 27.15 5.57
CA GLY A 60 -3.80 28.48 5.70
C GLY A 60 -5.02 28.65 4.78
N PRO A 61 -5.81 29.73 4.88
CA PRO A 61 -6.89 29.99 3.93
C PRO A 61 -6.36 30.05 2.49
N CYS A 62 -7.18 29.65 1.52
CA CYS A 62 -6.81 29.69 0.12
C CYS A 62 -6.68 31.14 -0.32
N LEU A 63 -5.55 31.51 -0.93
CA LEU A 63 -5.31 32.86 -1.47
C LEU A 63 -6.14 33.22 -2.71
N ALA A 64 -7.15 32.40 -3.06
CA ALA A 64 -8.01 32.71 -4.18
C ALA A 64 -9.17 33.58 -3.68
N PRO A 65 -9.57 34.64 -4.42
CA PRO A 65 -10.74 35.44 -4.08
C PRO A 65 -11.96 34.56 -3.83
N ASP A 66 -12.74 34.89 -2.80
CA ASP A 66 -13.98 34.19 -2.41
C ASP A 66 -13.82 32.68 -2.17
N CYS A 67 -12.75 32.28 -1.45
CA CYS A 67 -12.50 30.87 -1.16
C CYS A 67 -12.13 30.55 0.30
N ASP A 68 -13.12 30.07 1.05
CA ASP A 68 -12.95 29.68 2.47
C ASP A 68 -12.28 28.32 2.68
N ARG A 69 -11.73 27.73 1.63
CA ARG A 69 -11.07 26.41 1.72
C ARG A 69 -9.64 26.56 2.16
N ARG A 70 -9.12 25.54 2.84
CA ARG A 70 -7.71 25.51 3.23
C ARG A 70 -6.78 25.23 2.04
N SER A 71 -5.66 25.93 2.01
CA SER A 71 -4.56 25.77 1.08
C SER A 71 -3.87 24.42 1.29
N THR A 72 -3.44 23.79 0.20
CA THR A 72 -2.76 22.48 0.25
C THR A 72 -1.54 22.45 -0.66
N SER A 73 -1.19 23.57 -1.26
CA SER A 73 -0.09 23.71 -2.21
C SER A 73 0.92 24.72 -1.69
N ALA A 74 2.14 24.67 -2.22
CA ALA A 74 3.17 25.65 -1.90
C ALA A 74 2.71 27.07 -2.25
N ASP A 75 1.87 27.25 -3.27
CA ASP A 75 1.41 28.55 -3.76
C ASP A 75 0.27 29.17 -2.93
N GLY A 76 -0.01 28.65 -1.72
CA GLY A 76 -1.08 29.17 -0.85
C GLY A 76 -2.49 28.91 -1.37
N LEU A 77 -2.64 28.01 -2.35
CA LEU A 77 -3.91 27.68 -2.96
C LEU A 77 -4.43 26.33 -2.47
N CYS A 78 -5.75 26.20 -2.33
CA CYS A 78 -6.38 24.90 -2.11
C CYS A 78 -6.07 23.96 -3.28
N HIS A 79 -6.16 22.65 -3.04
CA HIS A 79 -5.84 21.64 -4.05
C HIS A 79 -6.52 21.90 -5.41
N LYS A 80 -7.77 22.38 -5.39
CA LYS A 80 -8.53 22.69 -6.61
C LYS A 80 -8.00 23.93 -7.34
N HIS A 81 -7.60 24.98 -6.64
CA HIS A 81 -7.08 26.20 -7.24
C HIS A 81 -5.64 26.04 -7.72
N TYR A 82 -4.81 25.31 -6.98
CA TYR A 82 -3.47 24.93 -7.44
C TYR A 82 -3.51 24.15 -8.76
N LEU A 83 -4.35 23.11 -8.82
CA LEU A 83 -4.51 22.31 -10.04
C LEU A 83 -5.09 23.13 -11.20
N ARG A 84 -5.87 24.18 -10.91
CA ARG A 84 -6.39 25.10 -11.93
C ARG A 84 -5.28 26.00 -12.45
N LEU A 85 -4.56 26.69 -11.57
CA LEU A 85 -3.45 27.57 -11.93
C LEU A 85 -2.44 26.83 -12.81
N LYS A 86 -2.06 25.61 -12.42
CA LYS A 86 -1.11 24.78 -13.18
C LYS A 86 -1.63 24.37 -14.57
N ARG A 87 -2.95 24.27 -14.76
CA ARG A 87 -3.56 23.84 -16.03
C ARG A 87 -3.91 25.00 -16.96
N THR A 88 -4.30 26.15 -16.41
CA THR A 88 -4.85 27.28 -17.18
C THR A 88 -4.08 28.58 -17.02
N GLY A 89 -3.07 28.64 -16.15
CA GLY A 89 -2.25 29.83 -15.90
C GLY A 89 -2.96 30.98 -15.17
N ARG A 90 -4.21 30.80 -14.72
CA ARG A 90 -5.05 31.83 -14.07
C ARG A 90 -5.85 31.25 -12.90
N LEU A 91 -6.09 32.06 -11.86
CA LEU A 91 -6.86 31.67 -10.67
C LEU A 91 -8.36 31.88 -10.86
N ASP A 92 -8.73 32.93 -11.58
CA ASP A 92 -10.11 33.36 -11.70
C ASP A 92 -10.98 32.31 -12.40
N LEU A 93 -12.19 32.15 -11.87
CA LEU A 93 -13.27 31.54 -12.62
C LEU A 93 -13.63 32.50 -13.75
N ARG A 94 -13.01 32.36 -14.93
CA ARG A 94 -13.46 33.09 -16.12
C ARG A 94 -14.98 32.91 -16.21
N GLU A 95 -15.71 34.01 -16.07
CA GLU A 95 -17.16 33.96 -16.10
C GLU A 95 -17.58 33.28 -17.40
N ARG A 96 -18.32 32.20 -17.25
CA ARG A 96 -18.77 31.41 -18.38
C ARG A 96 -19.77 32.25 -19.15
N ALA A 97 -19.37 32.68 -20.34
CA ALA A 97 -20.23 33.41 -21.27
C ALA A 97 -21.60 32.72 -21.40
N ALA A 98 -22.66 33.48 -21.69
CA ALA A 98 -23.95 32.90 -21.98
C ALA A 98 -23.82 31.87 -23.13
N CYS A 99 -24.70 30.88 -23.11
CA CYS A 99 -24.74 29.89 -24.16
C CYS A 99 -24.98 30.59 -25.50
N SER A 100 -24.19 30.26 -26.50
CA SER A 100 -24.29 30.78 -27.87
C SER A 100 -25.56 30.33 -28.61
N VAL A 101 -26.54 29.78 -27.89
CA VAL A 101 -27.82 29.32 -28.47
C VAL A 101 -28.85 30.40 -28.16
N PRO A 102 -29.47 31.03 -29.17
CA PRO A 102 -30.46 32.09 -28.99
C PRO A 102 -31.56 31.67 -28.00
N GLY A 103 -31.91 32.56 -27.08
CA GLY A 103 -32.90 32.28 -26.02
C GLY A 103 -32.39 31.44 -24.85
N CYS A 104 -31.12 31.02 -24.83
CA CYS A 104 -30.56 30.25 -23.72
C CYS A 104 -29.75 31.11 -22.75
N SER A 105 -30.34 31.45 -21.60
CA SER A 105 -29.69 32.20 -20.52
C SER A 105 -28.67 31.40 -19.70
N ARG A 106 -28.41 30.12 -20.06
CA ARG A 106 -27.51 29.25 -19.29
C ARG A 106 -26.05 29.52 -19.61
N LYS A 107 -25.18 29.48 -18.59
CA LYS A 107 -23.73 29.66 -18.75
C LYS A 107 -23.08 28.53 -19.57
N SER A 108 -22.22 28.91 -20.52
CA SER A 108 -21.48 28.04 -21.45
C SER A 108 -20.44 27.17 -20.73
N LYS A 109 -20.38 25.87 -21.02
CA LYS A 109 -19.40 24.94 -20.40
C LYS A 109 -18.29 24.47 -21.37
N ALA A 110 -18.56 24.36 -22.67
CA ALA A 110 -17.55 24.05 -23.69
C ALA A 110 -18.07 24.40 -25.10
N LYS A 111 -17.17 24.83 -26.01
CA LYS A 111 -17.48 25.27 -27.39
C LYS A 111 -18.57 26.36 -27.50
N GLY A 112 -18.59 27.33 -26.58
CA GLY A 112 -19.60 28.40 -26.60
C GLY A 112 -20.99 27.98 -26.10
N GLN A 113 -21.21 26.69 -25.80
CA GLN A 113 -22.52 26.16 -25.44
C GLN A 113 -22.60 25.65 -23.98
N CYS A 114 -23.78 25.71 -23.36
CA CYS A 114 -24.01 25.18 -22.01
C CYS A 114 -23.77 23.66 -21.96
N GLN A 115 -23.56 23.11 -20.77
CA GLN A 115 -23.26 21.68 -20.62
C GLN A 115 -24.30 20.77 -21.25
N LEU A 116 -25.57 21.17 -21.19
CA LEU A 116 -26.67 20.41 -21.76
C LEU A 116 -26.58 20.39 -23.30
N HIS A 117 -26.27 21.53 -23.91
CA HIS A 117 -26.07 21.64 -25.35
C HIS A 117 -24.78 20.92 -25.80
N TYR A 118 -23.72 20.99 -25.00
CA TYR A 118 -22.45 20.31 -25.26
C TYR A 118 -22.48 18.79 -25.03
N ASP A 119 -23.18 18.29 -24.02
CA ASP A 119 -23.32 16.85 -23.77
C ASP A 119 -24.34 16.22 -24.71
N ARG A 120 -25.39 16.97 -25.11
CA ARG A 120 -26.22 16.63 -26.27
C ARG A 120 -25.37 16.46 -27.53
N GLN A 121 -24.35 17.29 -27.70
CA GLN A 121 -23.38 17.16 -28.78
C GLN A 121 -22.43 15.93 -28.66
N ARG A 122 -22.32 15.24 -27.50
CA ARG A 122 -21.21 14.27 -27.21
C ARG A 122 -21.56 12.90 -26.57
N GLY A 123 -22.82 12.57 -26.29
CA GLY A 123 -23.24 11.54 -25.31
C GLY A 123 -22.54 10.15 -25.21
N SER A 124 -22.26 9.68 -23.97
CA SER A 124 -22.00 8.27 -23.57
C SER A 124 -22.01 8.04 -22.03
N ARG A 125 -22.28 6.80 -21.57
CA ARG A 125 -22.07 6.38 -20.16
C ARG A 125 -21.35 5.03 -19.94
N ARG A 126 -20.71 4.93 -18.76
CA ARG A 126 -19.75 3.95 -18.19
C ARG A 126 -20.20 2.48 -17.91
N ARG A 127 -19.16 1.61 -17.87
CA ARG A 127 -18.96 0.17 -17.47
C ARG A 127 -19.29 -0.23 -16.00
N SER A 128 -19.46 -1.55 -15.74
CA SER A 128 -19.45 -2.26 -14.43
C SER A 128 -18.80 -3.67 -14.53
N SER A 129 -18.21 -4.19 -13.44
CA SER A 129 -17.45 -5.45 -13.25
C SER A 129 -18.09 -6.41 -12.20
N ARG A 130 -17.92 -7.74 -12.38
CA ARG A 130 -18.40 -8.91 -11.57
C ARG A 130 -17.47 -9.28 -10.36
N ASN A 131 -17.61 -10.31 -9.50
CA ASN A 131 -18.69 -11.12 -8.85
C ASN A 131 -18.19 -11.71 -7.50
N CYS A 132 -19.12 -12.14 -6.64
CA CYS A 132 -19.06 -12.47 -5.22
C CYS A 132 -18.56 -13.90 -5.01
N SER A 133 -18.02 -14.14 -3.83
CA SER A 133 -17.23 -15.31 -3.50
C SER A 133 -17.92 -16.32 -2.60
N GLU A 134 -19.16 -16.10 -2.15
CA GLU A 134 -19.93 -17.19 -1.52
C GLU A 134 -20.26 -18.27 -2.54
N ALA A 135 -20.09 -19.52 -2.12
CA ALA A 135 -20.42 -20.69 -2.92
C ALA A 135 -21.94 -20.69 -3.21
N GLY A 136 -22.28 -20.61 -4.51
CA GLY A 136 -23.63 -20.40 -5.04
C GLY A 136 -23.96 -18.95 -5.47
N CYS A 137 -23.07 -17.97 -5.26
CA CYS A 137 -23.39 -16.55 -5.47
C CYS A 137 -22.66 -15.84 -6.63
N GLY A 138 -23.37 -15.55 -7.71
CA GLY A 138 -22.87 -14.82 -8.89
C GLY A 138 -23.15 -13.30 -8.93
N LYS A 139 -23.10 -12.55 -7.82
CA LYS A 139 -23.31 -11.08 -7.81
C LYS A 139 -22.00 -10.28 -7.77
N PRO A 140 -21.80 -9.14 -8.45
CA PRO A 140 -20.59 -8.29 -8.36
C PRO A 140 -20.06 -8.16 -6.93
N ALA A 141 -18.80 -8.54 -6.69
CA ALA A 141 -18.18 -8.32 -5.39
C ALA A 141 -18.13 -6.82 -5.10
N LYS A 142 -18.55 -6.43 -3.89
CA LYS A 142 -18.52 -5.03 -3.43
C LYS A 142 -17.37 -4.80 -2.46
N ALA A 143 -17.20 -5.69 -1.47
CA ALA A 143 -16.13 -5.63 -0.46
C ALA A 143 -15.87 -7.03 0.12
N ARG A 144 -14.59 -7.33 0.41
CA ARG A 144 -14.09 -8.62 0.96
C ARG A 144 -14.52 -9.87 0.20
N GLY A 145 -14.55 -9.80 -1.14
CA GLY A 145 -14.97 -10.93 -1.98
C GLY A 145 -16.47 -11.23 -1.87
N LEU A 146 -17.18 -10.66 -0.92
CA LEU A 146 -18.60 -10.89 -0.73
C LEU A 146 -19.40 -9.85 -1.51
N CYS A 147 -20.55 -10.26 -2.01
CA CYS A 147 -21.58 -9.30 -2.34
C CYS A 147 -22.05 -8.66 -1.04
N ASN A 148 -22.74 -7.54 -1.17
CA ASN A 148 -23.17 -6.73 -0.03
C ASN A 148 -23.94 -7.54 1.04
N THR A 149 -24.57 -8.66 0.65
CA THR A 149 -25.32 -9.55 1.55
C THR A 149 -24.44 -10.45 2.40
N HIS A 150 -23.39 -11.07 1.83
CA HIS A 150 -22.53 -11.94 2.64
C HIS A 150 -21.56 -11.15 3.51
N TYR A 151 -21.21 -9.93 3.09
CA TYR A 151 -20.47 -9.00 3.93
C TYR A 151 -21.23 -8.62 5.22
N GLY A 152 -22.57 -8.59 5.20
CA GLY A 152 -23.41 -8.32 6.38
C GLY A 152 -23.80 -9.56 7.20
N ALA A 153 -23.70 -10.77 6.64
CA ALA A 153 -23.85 -12.02 7.41
C ALA A 153 -22.63 -12.26 8.31
N LEU A 154 -21.42 -11.95 7.81
CA LEU A 154 -20.16 -12.02 8.54
C LEU A 154 -20.12 -11.16 9.82
N GLN A 155 -20.94 -10.10 9.90
CA GLN A 155 -21.04 -9.25 11.09
C GLN A 155 -22.04 -9.75 12.15
N ARG A 156 -22.88 -10.75 11.84
CA ARG A 156 -24.01 -11.18 12.70
C ARG A 156 -23.79 -12.51 13.44
N HIS A 157 -22.84 -13.36 13.03
CA HIS A 157 -22.63 -14.70 13.59
C HIS A 157 -21.45 -14.83 14.56
N ARG A 158 -20.87 -13.72 15.05
CA ARG A 158 -19.71 -13.76 15.95
C ARG A 158 -20.03 -13.21 17.34
N GLU A 159 -21.15 -13.63 17.94
CA GLU A 159 -21.39 -13.62 19.39
C GLU A 159 -22.74 -14.31 19.72
N LEU A 160 -22.68 -15.49 20.35
CA LEU A 160 -23.75 -16.00 21.21
C LEU A 160 -23.25 -15.91 22.66
N HIS A 161 -24.15 -15.46 23.55
CA HIS A 161 -24.05 -15.26 25.01
C HIS A 161 -23.31 -13.96 25.43
N THR A 162 -23.95 -12.96 26.07
CA THR A 162 -24.69 -13.01 27.35
C THR A 162 -25.87 -12.00 27.50
N ALA A 163 -26.98 -12.49 28.11
CA ALA A 163 -28.10 -11.84 28.85
C ALA A 163 -29.08 -10.82 28.18
N PRO A 164 -30.41 -10.86 28.51
CA PRO A 164 -31.44 -10.12 27.79
C PRO A 164 -31.88 -8.81 28.48
N LEU A 165 -32.10 -7.76 27.68
CA LEU A 165 -32.96 -6.63 28.04
C LEU A 165 -34.11 -6.57 27.04
N GLN A 166 -35.33 -6.71 27.55
CA GLN A 166 -36.57 -6.68 26.77
C GLN A 166 -36.89 -5.24 26.34
N GLY A 167 -37.16 -5.05 25.05
CA GLY A 167 -37.75 -3.84 24.48
C GLY A 167 -39.14 -4.14 23.92
N PRO A 168 -40.08 -3.19 23.98
CA PRO A 168 -41.51 -3.49 23.99
C PRO A 168 -42.07 -3.83 22.60
N THR A 169 -42.81 -4.93 22.52
CA THR A 169 -43.68 -5.26 21.39
C THR A 169 -44.96 -4.42 21.49
N THR A 170 -45.21 -3.55 20.51
CA THR A 170 -46.54 -2.94 20.32
C THR A 170 -47.31 -3.72 19.24
N PRO A 171 -48.64 -3.91 19.40
CA PRO A 171 -49.44 -4.72 18.49
C PRO A 171 -49.73 -4.05 17.14
N VAL A 172 -49.98 -4.90 16.14
CA VAL A 172 -50.12 -4.59 14.72
C VAL A 172 -51.49 -4.00 14.41
N ALA A 173 -51.54 -2.75 13.94
CA ALA A 173 -52.73 -2.21 13.28
C ALA A 173 -52.99 -2.92 11.93
N THR A 174 -54.17 -3.52 11.80
CA THR A 174 -54.72 -4.21 10.63
C THR A 174 -55.49 -3.23 9.75
N GLY A 175 -54.92 -2.85 8.61
CA GLY A 175 -55.61 -2.08 7.57
C GLY A 175 -55.16 -2.53 6.17
N PRO A 176 -56.04 -2.48 5.15
CA PRO A 176 -55.74 -2.93 3.81
C PRO A 176 -54.65 -2.08 3.16
N ARG A 177 -53.66 -2.73 2.56
CA ARG A 177 -52.53 -2.06 1.89
C ARG A 177 -52.53 -2.45 0.41
N PRO A 178 -53.07 -1.65 -0.50
CA PRO A 178 -53.19 -2.05 -1.90
C PRO A 178 -51.83 -2.08 -2.62
N CYS A 179 -51.66 -3.08 -3.48
CA CYS A 179 -50.55 -3.23 -4.41
C CYS A 179 -50.49 -2.04 -5.37
N ARG A 180 -49.33 -1.38 -5.47
CA ARG A 180 -49.16 -0.22 -6.36
C ARG A 180 -49.17 -0.56 -7.86
N GLY A 181 -49.24 -1.84 -8.22
CA GLY A 181 -49.30 -2.28 -9.62
C GLY A 181 -50.65 -2.82 -10.06
N CYS A 182 -51.43 -3.43 -9.17
CA CYS A 182 -52.73 -4.03 -9.51
C CYS A 182 -53.85 -3.75 -8.50
N GLY A 183 -53.60 -3.00 -7.43
CA GLY A 183 -54.58 -2.69 -6.38
C GLY A 183 -54.82 -3.80 -5.36
N ALA A 184 -54.38 -5.04 -5.61
CA ALA A 184 -54.61 -6.18 -4.71
C ALA A 184 -54.11 -5.95 -3.28
N ASP A 185 -54.88 -6.39 -2.28
CA ASP A 185 -54.54 -6.17 -0.87
C ASP A 185 -53.28 -6.94 -0.46
N LEU A 186 -52.36 -6.25 0.23
CA LEU A 186 -51.11 -6.78 0.77
C LEU A 186 -51.20 -7.00 2.29
N ALA A 187 -52.42 -7.02 2.87
CA ALA A 187 -52.65 -7.50 4.22
C ALA A 187 -52.11 -8.94 4.36
N GLY A 188 -51.26 -9.18 5.36
CA GLY A 188 -50.53 -10.45 5.54
C GLY A 188 -49.12 -10.50 4.95
N LEU A 189 -48.73 -9.52 4.13
CA LEU A 189 -47.36 -9.36 3.64
C LEU A 189 -46.59 -8.31 4.45
N SER A 190 -45.25 -8.40 4.48
CA SER A 190 -44.40 -7.48 5.27
C SER A 190 -44.69 -6.00 4.98
N ARG A 191 -44.68 -5.13 6.01
CA ARG A 191 -45.02 -3.70 5.93
C ARG A 191 -44.25 -2.91 4.85
N GLY A 192 -43.07 -3.40 4.42
CA GLY A 192 -42.26 -2.79 3.36
C GLY A 192 -42.63 -3.20 1.92
N ARG A 193 -43.52 -4.18 1.73
CA ARG A 193 -43.91 -4.66 0.40
C ARG A 193 -44.89 -3.70 -0.26
N ARG A 194 -44.63 -3.35 -1.53
CA ARG A 194 -45.40 -2.39 -2.34
C ARG A 194 -46.10 -2.98 -3.57
N TYR A 195 -45.78 -4.24 -3.90
CA TYR A 195 -46.34 -4.96 -5.05
C TYR A 195 -46.61 -6.42 -4.68
N CYS A 196 -47.68 -7.03 -5.21
CA CYS A 196 -48.05 -8.42 -4.90
C CYS A 196 -47.11 -9.43 -5.57
N GLY A 197 -46.56 -9.12 -6.75
CA GLY A 197 -45.70 -10.03 -7.52
C GLY A 197 -44.78 -9.32 -8.52
N GLU A 198 -43.98 -10.11 -9.25
CA GLU A 198 -43.01 -9.61 -10.25
C GLU A 198 -43.70 -9.02 -11.49
N ALA A 199 -44.89 -9.51 -11.83
CA ALA A 199 -45.72 -8.98 -12.91
C ALA A 199 -46.19 -7.55 -12.64
N CYS A 200 -46.45 -7.21 -11.37
CA CYS A 200 -46.91 -5.88 -10.96
C CYS A 200 -45.78 -4.87 -10.77
N LYS A 201 -44.52 -5.24 -11.04
CA LYS A 201 -43.36 -4.34 -10.94
C LYS A 201 -43.14 -3.60 -12.26
N PRO A 202 -42.93 -2.28 -12.22
CA PRO A 202 -42.76 -1.50 -13.45
C PRO A 202 -41.51 -1.90 -14.23
N ARG A 203 -41.64 -1.94 -15.56
CA ARG A 203 -40.56 -2.19 -16.53
C ARG A 203 -39.96 -0.88 -17.03
N CYS A 204 -38.73 -0.94 -17.50
CA CYS A 204 -37.99 0.23 -17.94
C CYS A 204 -38.68 0.84 -19.16
N ALA A 205 -39.04 2.12 -19.07
CA ALA A 205 -39.60 2.89 -20.18
C ALA A 205 -38.55 3.34 -21.21
N GLY A 206 -37.38 2.70 -21.24
CA GLY A 206 -36.30 3.02 -22.19
C GLY A 206 -36.47 2.21 -23.47
N PRO A 207 -36.07 2.73 -24.64
CA PRO A 207 -36.26 2.03 -25.91
C PRO A 207 -35.54 0.69 -25.93
N ASP A 208 -36.25 -0.32 -26.44
CA ASP A 208 -35.83 -1.73 -26.57
C ASP A 208 -35.26 -2.31 -25.27
N CYS A 209 -35.96 -2.10 -24.15
CA CYS A 209 -35.47 -2.44 -22.82
C CYS A 209 -36.56 -3.02 -21.92
N ASP A 210 -36.50 -4.32 -21.67
CA ASP A 210 -37.40 -5.04 -20.76
C ASP A 210 -36.96 -5.01 -19.28
N ARG A 211 -35.85 -4.31 -18.99
CA ARG A 211 -35.15 -4.40 -17.70
C ARG A 211 -35.96 -3.81 -16.56
N LYS A 212 -35.70 -4.28 -15.34
CA LYS A 212 -36.38 -3.80 -14.11
C LYS A 212 -36.04 -2.34 -13.81
N VAL A 213 -37.04 -1.57 -13.42
CA VAL A 213 -36.87 -0.17 -12.99
C VAL A 213 -36.10 -0.11 -11.68
N THR A 214 -35.09 0.76 -11.63
CA THR A 214 -34.33 1.02 -10.40
C THR A 214 -34.64 2.40 -9.79
N GLY A 215 -35.23 3.30 -10.58
CA GLY A 215 -35.67 4.63 -10.14
C GLY A 215 -36.16 5.45 -11.35
N ARG A 216 -37.12 6.35 -11.12
CA ARG A 216 -37.75 7.23 -12.14
C ARG A 216 -38.20 6.50 -13.43
N GLY A 217 -38.84 5.34 -13.31
CA GLY A 217 -39.36 4.59 -14.46
C GLY A 217 -38.29 3.96 -15.38
N LEU A 218 -37.00 4.06 -15.03
CA LEU A 218 -35.89 3.60 -15.86
C LEU A 218 -34.99 2.58 -15.15
N CYS A 219 -34.37 1.71 -15.94
CA CYS A 219 -33.34 0.78 -15.47
C CYS A 219 -32.06 1.54 -15.09
N SER A 220 -31.15 0.93 -14.33
CA SER A 220 -29.95 1.62 -13.82
C SER A 220 -29.03 2.19 -14.90
N SER A 221 -29.13 1.70 -16.14
CA SER A 221 -28.37 2.18 -17.30
C SER A 221 -29.07 3.33 -18.02
N HIS A 222 -30.40 3.29 -18.13
CA HIS A 222 -31.21 4.39 -18.70
C HIS A 222 -31.41 5.55 -17.71
N LEU A 223 -31.65 5.27 -16.42
CA LEU A 223 -31.67 6.25 -15.34
C LEU A 223 -30.32 6.94 -15.20
N LYS A 224 -29.28 6.15 -15.45
CA LYS A 224 -28.03 6.72 -15.80
C LYS A 224 -28.28 7.59 -17.04
N GLN A 225 -28.34 7.10 -18.27
CA GLN A 225 -28.35 7.93 -19.49
C GLN A 225 -29.06 9.29 -19.32
N GLU A 226 -30.26 9.27 -18.75
CA GLU A 226 -31.04 10.40 -18.24
C GLU A 226 -30.27 11.37 -17.29
N ASN A 227 -29.72 10.91 -16.16
CA ASN A 227 -28.84 11.70 -15.27
C ASN A 227 -27.57 12.26 -15.95
N ALA A 228 -27.17 11.78 -17.13
CA ALA A 228 -26.10 12.40 -17.92
C ALA A 228 -26.64 13.31 -19.03
N GLY A 229 -27.95 13.58 -19.04
CA GLY A 229 -28.60 14.45 -20.02
C GLY A 229 -28.83 13.81 -21.40
N ILE A 230 -28.78 12.47 -21.52
CA ILE A 230 -28.98 11.78 -22.80
C ILE A 230 -30.49 11.56 -22.99
N VAL A 231 -31.11 12.38 -23.84
CA VAL A 231 -32.53 12.32 -24.24
C VAL A 231 -32.63 12.62 -25.75
N PRO A 232 -33.29 11.80 -26.58
CA PRO A 232 -33.96 10.55 -26.20
C PRO A 232 -32.95 9.51 -25.70
N LEU A 233 -33.42 8.68 -24.76
CA LEU A 233 -32.62 7.57 -24.24
C LEU A 233 -32.22 6.69 -25.41
N ARG A 234 -30.95 6.28 -25.49
CA ARG A 234 -30.51 5.41 -26.57
C ARG A 234 -30.87 3.95 -26.24
N PRO A 235 -31.25 3.14 -27.24
CA PRO A 235 -31.28 1.69 -27.10
C PRO A 235 -29.94 1.25 -26.52
N ILE A 236 -29.98 0.41 -25.48
CA ILE A 236 -28.74 -0.11 -24.91
C ILE A 236 -28.34 -1.27 -25.82
N ASP A 237 -27.55 -0.95 -26.84
CA ASP A 237 -26.96 -1.91 -27.76
C ASP A 237 -26.47 -3.13 -26.97
N THR A 238 -26.91 -4.32 -27.40
CA THR A 238 -26.47 -5.60 -26.86
C THR A 238 -25.03 -5.83 -27.30
N ARG A 239 -24.11 -5.02 -26.75
CA ARG A 239 -22.64 -4.96 -26.95
C ARG A 239 -22.06 -6.08 -27.83
N ASP A 240 -21.24 -5.68 -28.80
CA ASP A 240 -20.11 -6.44 -29.34
C ASP A 240 -19.68 -7.54 -28.37
N VAL A 241 -20.06 -8.76 -28.71
CA VAL A 241 -19.62 -9.95 -28.01
C VAL A 241 -18.12 -10.04 -28.26
N ARG A 242 -17.30 -9.54 -27.32
CA ARG A 242 -15.84 -9.75 -27.37
C ARG A 242 -15.62 -11.24 -27.58
N MET A 243 -14.95 -11.60 -28.67
CA MET A 243 -14.62 -13.00 -28.89
C MET A 243 -13.66 -13.48 -27.79
N PRO A 244 -13.81 -14.72 -27.30
CA PRO A 244 -12.82 -15.33 -26.43
C PRO A 244 -11.42 -15.32 -27.09
N ASN A 245 -10.36 -15.28 -26.28
CA ASN A 245 -8.94 -15.38 -26.71
C ASN A 245 -8.33 -14.12 -27.35
N GLN A 246 -8.94 -12.95 -27.13
CA GLN A 246 -8.32 -11.71 -27.59
C GLN A 246 -6.95 -11.49 -26.89
N PRO A 247 -5.94 -10.95 -27.60
CA PRO A 247 -4.62 -10.69 -27.05
C PRO A 247 -4.66 -9.65 -25.93
N CYS A 248 -3.70 -9.72 -25.02
CA CYS A 248 -3.57 -8.76 -23.93
C CYS A 248 -3.30 -7.36 -24.49
N ILE A 249 -4.08 -6.36 -24.06
CA ILE A 249 -3.92 -4.97 -24.49
C ILE A 249 -2.53 -4.37 -24.13
N TRP A 250 -1.77 -5.01 -23.24
CA TRP A 250 -0.46 -4.52 -22.81
C TRP A 250 0.71 -5.38 -23.26
N CYS A 251 0.56 -6.71 -23.19
CA CYS A 251 1.65 -7.66 -23.42
C CYS A 251 1.50 -8.40 -24.75
N GLU A 252 0.38 -8.21 -25.45
CA GLU A 252 -0.04 -8.87 -26.70
C GLU A 252 -0.14 -10.41 -26.64
N GLU A 253 0.32 -11.05 -25.56
CA GLU A 253 0.10 -12.48 -25.31
C GLU A 253 -1.38 -12.86 -25.16
N PRO A 254 -1.77 -14.07 -25.56
CA PRO A 254 -3.13 -14.57 -25.43
C PRO A 254 -3.54 -14.62 -23.95
N VAL A 255 -4.75 -14.14 -23.65
CA VAL A 255 -5.25 -14.02 -22.27
C VAL A 255 -5.78 -15.36 -21.71
N GLY A 256 -5.47 -16.47 -22.40
CA GLY A 256 -5.89 -17.84 -22.10
C GLY A 256 -7.18 -18.26 -22.83
N PRO A 257 -7.38 -19.57 -23.04
CA PRO A 257 -8.53 -20.10 -23.76
C PRO A 257 -9.84 -19.72 -23.07
N ARG A 258 -10.80 -19.21 -23.85
CA ARG A 258 -12.14 -18.74 -23.41
C ARG A 258 -12.11 -17.54 -22.46
N SER A 259 -10.98 -16.82 -22.37
CA SER A 259 -10.86 -15.65 -21.51
C SER A 259 -11.40 -14.38 -22.16
N MET A 260 -12.27 -13.68 -21.43
CA MET A 260 -12.83 -12.37 -21.81
C MET A 260 -12.02 -11.20 -21.23
N ALA A 261 -10.91 -11.49 -20.54
CA ALA A 261 -10.13 -10.48 -19.85
C ALA A 261 -9.32 -9.63 -20.85
N SER A 262 -9.20 -8.34 -20.57
CA SER A 262 -8.45 -7.40 -21.41
C SER A 262 -6.93 -7.48 -21.21
N TYR A 263 -6.45 -8.25 -20.23
CA TYR A 263 -5.03 -8.31 -19.86
C TYR A 263 -4.64 -9.73 -19.42
N CYS A 264 -3.48 -10.22 -19.88
CA CYS A 264 -2.87 -11.52 -19.55
C CYS A 264 -2.62 -11.70 -18.04
N SER A 265 -2.44 -10.61 -17.28
CA SER A 265 -2.21 -10.66 -15.83
C SER A 265 -2.68 -9.41 -15.09
N VAL A 266 -2.79 -9.52 -13.75
CA VAL A 266 -3.00 -8.37 -12.85
C VAL A 266 -1.87 -7.34 -13.00
N VAL A 267 -0.67 -7.80 -13.40
CA VAL A 267 0.49 -6.94 -13.61
C VAL A 267 0.32 -6.13 -14.90
N CYS A 268 0.00 -6.75 -16.03
CA CYS A 268 -0.28 -6.05 -17.30
C CYS A 268 -1.40 -5.03 -17.16
N ARG A 269 -2.44 -5.36 -16.37
CA ARG A 269 -3.49 -4.41 -16.00
C ARG A 269 -3.00 -3.23 -15.13
N LYS A 270 -2.02 -3.44 -14.26
CA LYS A 270 -1.40 -2.39 -13.42
C LYS A 270 -0.36 -1.56 -14.18
N LEU A 271 0.29 -2.15 -15.19
CA LEU A 271 1.24 -1.49 -16.07
C LEU A 271 0.51 -0.55 -17.03
N ALA A 272 -0.55 -1.05 -17.69
CA ALA A 272 -1.44 -0.26 -18.54
C ALA A 272 -2.12 0.92 -17.85
N ARG A 273 -2.27 0.88 -16.51
CA ARG A 273 -2.82 2.00 -15.73
C ARG A 273 -1.79 3.05 -15.35
N ARG A 274 -0.51 2.68 -15.27
CA ARG A 274 0.56 3.55 -14.74
C ARG A 274 1.39 4.19 -15.84
N HIS A 275 1.31 3.66 -17.06
CA HIS A 275 2.15 4.06 -18.17
C HIS A 275 1.30 4.16 -19.44
N THR A 276 1.59 5.17 -20.25
CA THR A 276 0.89 5.45 -21.52
C THR A 276 1.44 4.63 -22.70
N LYS A 277 2.61 3.99 -22.55
CA LYS A 277 3.25 3.14 -23.56
C LYS A 277 3.64 1.78 -22.95
N ALA A 278 3.40 0.71 -23.71
CA ALA A 278 3.65 -0.69 -23.34
C ALA A 278 5.14 -1.05 -23.24
N ALA A 279 5.86 -0.48 -22.28
CA ALA A 279 7.24 -0.90 -22.02
C ALA A 279 7.21 -2.20 -21.19
N THR A 280 7.33 -3.34 -21.86
CA THR A 280 7.58 -4.66 -21.26
C THR A 280 9.05 -4.84 -20.88
N GLU A 281 9.92 -4.01 -21.46
CA GLU A 281 11.37 -4.03 -21.28
C GLU A 281 11.89 -2.62 -20.99
N GLY A 282 13.07 -2.53 -20.40
CA GLY A 282 13.82 -1.28 -20.23
C GLY A 282 15.31 -1.54 -20.12
N ASN A 283 16.15 -0.54 -20.31
CA ASN A 283 17.60 -0.76 -20.32
C ASN A 283 18.21 -0.54 -18.93
N CYS A 284 19.18 -1.36 -18.59
CA CYS A 284 20.03 -1.17 -17.42
C CYS A 284 20.78 0.16 -17.56
N ALA A 285 20.66 1.03 -16.56
CA ALA A 285 21.32 2.32 -16.54
C ALA A 285 22.85 2.23 -16.51
N GLN A 286 23.40 1.08 -16.11
CA GLN A 286 24.85 0.87 -15.99
C GLN A 286 25.47 0.17 -17.20
N CYS A 287 24.87 -0.91 -17.70
CA CYS A 287 25.45 -1.71 -18.79
C CYS A 287 24.62 -1.71 -20.07
N GLY A 288 23.46 -1.05 -20.11
CA GLY A 288 22.57 -1.05 -21.27
C GLY A 288 21.76 -2.33 -21.47
N ASN A 289 22.11 -3.45 -20.81
CA ASN A 289 21.40 -4.72 -20.95
C ASN A 289 19.89 -4.59 -20.70
N ALA A 290 19.10 -5.33 -21.47
CA ALA A 290 17.66 -5.37 -21.33
C ALA A 290 17.23 -5.92 -19.96
N ILE A 291 16.30 -5.22 -19.33
CA ILE A 291 15.60 -5.59 -18.12
C ILE A 291 14.19 -5.98 -18.55
N ASP A 292 13.91 -7.28 -18.51
CA ASP A 292 12.57 -7.79 -18.72
C ASP A 292 11.71 -7.55 -17.46
N TYR A 293 10.68 -6.72 -17.59
CA TYR A 293 9.74 -6.44 -16.51
C TYR A 293 8.68 -7.54 -16.34
N LEU A 294 8.58 -8.47 -17.29
CA LEU A 294 7.75 -9.67 -17.24
C LEU A 294 8.47 -10.86 -16.60
N ALA A 295 9.78 -10.78 -16.41
CA ALA A 295 10.54 -11.79 -15.68
C ALA A 295 10.18 -11.81 -14.17
N PRO A 296 10.26 -12.97 -13.50
CA PRO A 296 10.16 -13.09 -12.05
C PRO A 296 11.27 -12.27 -11.34
N ALA A 297 10.92 -11.43 -10.36
CA ALA A 297 11.85 -10.50 -9.72
C ALA A 297 13.09 -11.16 -9.10
N ASN A 298 12.98 -12.43 -8.68
CA ASN A 298 14.08 -13.21 -8.09
C ASN A 298 14.17 -14.64 -8.70
N GLY A 299 13.77 -14.82 -9.97
CA GLY A 299 13.82 -16.12 -10.69
C GLY A 299 12.88 -17.24 -10.20
N THR A 300 12.46 -17.19 -8.94
CA THR A 300 11.60 -18.19 -8.26
C THR A 300 10.33 -17.59 -7.65
N SER A 301 10.23 -16.26 -7.62
CA SER A 301 9.10 -15.54 -7.03
C SER A 301 7.99 -15.35 -8.06
N GLY A 302 6.73 -15.63 -7.70
CA GLY A 302 5.58 -15.29 -8.56
C GLY A 302 5.32 -13.77 -8.74
N ARG A 303 6.25 -12.93 -8.27
CA ARG A 303 6.17 -11.47 -8.34
C ARG A 303 7.05 -10.99 -9.48
N LEU A 304 6.45 -10.31 -10.47
CA LEU A 304 7.18 -9.76 -11.61
C LEU A 304 8.11 -8.61 -11.22
N THR A 305 9.14 -8.42 -12.05
CA THR A 305 10.14 -7.37 -11.92
C THR A 305 9.50 -5.97 -12.00
N PRO A 306 9.73 -5.07 -11.02
CA PRO A 306 9.17 -3.73 -11.07
C PRO A 306 9.77 -2.88 -12.21
N VAL A 307 8.94 -2.13 -12.93
CA VAL A 307 9.38 -1.15 -13.97
C VAL A 307 10.28 -0.05 -13.40
N SER A 308 10.20 0.20 -12.09
CA SER A 308 11.12 1.11 -11.41
C SER A 308 12.55 0.56 -11.29
N LYS A 309 12.80 -0.71 -11.67
CA LYS A 309 14.13 -1.31 -11.68
C LYS A 309 14.94 -0.65 -12.80
N ARG A 310 16.04 -0.02 -12.40
CA ARG A 310 16.99 0.68 -13.28
C ARG A 310 18.26 -0.11 -13.56
N LEU A 311 18.55 -1.14 -12.78
CA LEU A 311 19.74 -1.98 -12.93
C LEU A 311 19.32 -3.44 -13.17
N CYS A 312 20.02 -4.15 -14.05
CA CYS A 312 19.86 -5.60 -14.18
C CYS A 312 20.29 -6.30 -12.87
N ASP A 313 19.90 -7.57 -12.69
CA ASP A 313 20.24 -8.27 -11.45
C ASP A 313 21.74 -8.43 -11.25
N GLU A 314 22.49 -8.69 -12.31
CA GLU A 314 23.95 -8.81 -12.24
C GLU A 314 24.62 -7.52 -11.77
N CYS A 315 24.34 -6.37 -12.41
CA CYS A 315 24.86 -5.06 -11.99
C CYS A 315 24.42 -4.71 -10.56
N ARG A 316 23.19 -5.05 -10.17
CA ARG A 316 22.72 -4.83 -8.79
C ARG A 316 23.51 -5.67 -7.78
N HIS A 317 23.74 -6.96 -8.04
CA HIS A 317 24.47 -7.82 -7.11
C HIS A 317 25.96 -7.46 -7.06
N ARG A 318 26.58 -7.20 -8.22
CA ARG A 318 27.97 -6.75 -8.31
C ARG A 318 28.19 -5.45 -7.54
N SER A 319 27.37 -4.43 -7.78
CA SER A 319 27.52 -3.17 -7.07
C SER A 319 27.31 -3.32 -5.57
N ALA A 320 26.37 -4.17 -5.13
CA ALA A 320 26.18 -4.45 -3.71
C ALA A 320 27.40 -5.10 -3.05
N SER A 321 28.16 -5.95 -3.77
CA SER A 321 29.42 -6.51 -3.26
C SER A 321 30.56 -5.50 -3.14
N LEU A 322 30.48 -4.38 -3.87
CA LEU A 322 31.47 -3.31 -3.83
C LEU A 322 31.11 -2.19 -2.84
N TYR A 323 30.03 -2.36 -2.08
CA TYR A 323 29.52 -1.35 -1.16
C TYR A 323 30.54 -0.99 -0.06
N MET A 324 30.76 0.31 0.15
CA MET A 324 31.61 0.84 1.20
C MET A 324 30.81 1.32 2.41
N SER A 325 31.30 1.05 3.62
CA SER A 325 30.74 1.61 4.85
C SER A 325 31.08 3.10 5.00
N ALA A 326 30.34 3.81 5.86
CA ALA A 326 30.65 5.21 6.17
C ALA A 326 32.07 5.38 6.72
N ASP A 327 32.55 4.45 7.55
CA ASP A 327 33.93 4.48 8.07
C ASP A 327 34.98 4.22 7.00
N ALA A 328 34.67 3.39 5.99
CA ALA A 328 35.55 3.19 4.85
C ALA A 328 35.63 4.46 3.98
N LEU A 329 34.51 5.17 3.80
CA LEU A 329 34.48 6.45 3.08
C LEU A 329 35.24 7.55 3.84
N ARG A 330 35.13 7.58 5.18
CA ARG A 330 35.96 8.48 6.02
C ARG A 330 37.45 8.29 5.79
N ARG A 331 37.91 7.03 5.74
CA ARG A 331 39.32 6.71 5.47
C ARG A 331 39.75 7.09 4.06
N ARG A 332 38.86 7.01 3.07
CA ARG A 332 39.16 7.30 1.67
C ARG A 332 39.15 8.80 1.36
N ASP A 333 38.11 9.50 1.82
CA ASP A 333 37.77 10.86 1.38
C ASP A 333 37.91 11.91 2.50
N GLY A 334 38.21 11.48 3.72
CA GLY A 334 38.20 12.33 4.91
C GLY A 334 36.82 12.45 5.56
N ASP A 335 36.75 13.27 6.61
CA ASP A 335 35.56 13.37 7.47
C ASP A 335 34.54 14.43 7.03
N ASN A 336 34.76 15.09 5.90
CA ASN A 336 33.89 16.17 5.42
C ASN A 336 32.72 15.62 4.61
N CYS A 337 31.54 16.21 4.82
CA CYS A 337 30.34 15.89 4.07
C CYS A 337 30.47 16.39 2.62
N HIS A 338 30.34 15.52 1.63
CA HIS A 338 30.47 15.93 0.22
C HIS A 338 29.36 16.89 -0.26
N LEU A 339 28.23 16.95 0.46
CA LEU A 339 27.08 17.77 0.09
C LEU A 339 27.16 19.21 0.57
N CYS A 340 27.69 19.46 1.77
CA CYS A 340 27.80 20.80 2.36
C CYS A 340 29.25 21.21 2.71
N GLY A 341 30.23 20.33 2.54
CA GLY A 341 31.65 20.58 2.85
C GLY A 341 32.02 20.54 4.33
N LEU A 342 31.06 20.52 5.26
CA LEU A 342 31.33 20.57 6.70
C LEU A 342 31.62 19.20 7.31
N LEU A 343 32.35 19.20 8.44
CA LEU A 343 32.73 18.00 9.19
C LEU A 343 31.52 17.14 9.57
N VAL A 344 31.59 15.84 9.31
CA VAL A 344 30.67 14.81 9.83
C VAL A 344 31.27 14.27 11.12
N PRO A 345 30.73 14.58 12.31
CA PRO A 345 31.34 14.14 13.57
C PRO A 345 31.40 12.60 13.67
N PRO A 346 32.55 12.01 14.06
CA PRO A 346 32.72 10.54 14.11
C PRO A 346 31.85 9.89 15.20
N THR A 347 31.57 10.62 16.28
CA THR A 347 30.77 10.14 17.42
C THR A 347 29.26 10.37 17.24
N ALA A 348 28.83 11.09 16.18
CA ALA A 348 27.41 11.30 15.92
C ALA A 348 26.74 10.00 15.43
N ARG A 349 25.88 9.42 16.26
CA ARG A 349 25.15 8.17 15.95
C ARG A 349 23.73 8.42 15.47
N LYS A 350 23.22 7.52 14.63
CA LYS A 350 21.82 7.56 14.19
C LYS A 350 20.89 7.48 15.42
N PRO A 351 19.79 8.25 15.44
CA PRO A 351 19.22 9.00 14.32
C PRO A 351 19.60 10.50 14.28
N HIS A 352 20.66 10.92 15.00
CA HIS A 352 21.11 12.31 15.06
C HIS A 352 21.27 12.92 13.65
N PRO A 353 20.90 14.19 13.42
CA PRO A 353 20.97 14.80 12.09
C PRO A 353 22.37 14.85 11.48
N LEU A 354 23.41 15.05 12.30
CA LEU A 354 24.82 15.06 11.86
C LEU A 354 25.45 13.66 11.78
N ALA A 355 24.69 12.59 12.07
CA ALA A 355 25.22 11.24 12.00
C ALA A 355 25.69 10.89 10.57
N ALA A 356 26.76 10.11 10.47
CA ALA A 356 27.32 9.69 9.20
C ALA A 356 26.35 8.78 8.42
N GLU A 357 26.18 9.07 7.13
CA GLU A 357 25.50 8.22 6.17
C GLU A 357 26.28 8.11 4.85
N VAL A 358 26.10 6.98 4.19
CA VAL A 358 26.59 6.73 2.84
C VAL A 358 25.55 7.30 1.88
N ASP A 359 25.89 8.40 1.18
CA ASP A 359 25.06 8.97 0.12
C ASP A 359 25.48 8.40 -1.24
N HIS A 360 24.48 8.16 -2.09
CA HIS A 360 24.68 7.77 -3.48
C HIS A 360 24.76 9.03 -4.35
N VAL A 361 25.94 9.39 -4.85
CA VAL A 361 26.19 10.62 -5.63
C VAL A 361 25.14 10.77 -6.73
N LEU A 362 25.02 9.77 -7.61
CA LEU A 362 23.83 9.52 -8.42
C LEU A 362 22.83 8.68 -7.61
N ALA A 363 21.62 9.20 -7.42
CA ALA A 363 20.59 8.48 -6.67
C ALA A 363 20.19 7.16 -7.33
N ILE A 364 19.94 6.11 -6.53
CA ILE A 364 19.50 4.78 -7.00
C ILE A 364 18.25 4.87 -7.89
N SER A 365 17.31 5.77 -7.54
CA SER A 365 16.08 5.98 -8.32
C SER A 365 16.32 6.50 -9.74
N ARG A 366 17.51 7.04 -10.00
CA ARG A 366 17.99 7.53 -11.30
C ARG A 366 19.05 6.62 -11.93
N GLY A 367 19.24 5.41 -11.40
CA GLY A 367 20.21 4.44 -11.94
C GLY A 367 21.56 4.42 -11.23
N GLY A 368 21.70 5.13 -10.11
CA GLY A 368 22.90 5.05 -9.28
C GLY A 368 23.15 3.66 -8.71
N THR A 369 24.42 3.28 -8.65
CA THR A 369 24.90 1.96 -8.21
C THR A 369 25.47 2.05 -6.79
N HIS A 370 25.75 0.91 -6.18
CA HIS A 370 26.50 0.83 -4.92
C HIS A 370 28.03 0.80 -5.14
N ASP A 371 28.50 1.11 -6.35
CA ASP A 371 29.93 1.12 -6.66
C ASP A 371 30.64 2.23 -5.85
N PRO A 372 31.87 2.00 -5.36
CA PRO A 372 32.64 2.94 -4.55
C PRO A 372 32.65 4.37 -5.07
N ASP A 373 32.78 4.55 -6.38
CA ASP A 373 32.84 5.87 -7.03
C ASP A 373 31.51 6.63 -6.96
N ASN A 374 30.39 5.91 -6.80
CA ASN A 374 29.07 6.48 -6.62
C ASN A 374 28.69 6.65 -5.13
N LEU A 375 29.59 6.33 -4.19
CA LEU A 375 29.36 6.47 -2.76
C LEU A 375 30.22 7.59 -2.19
N ALA A 376 29.62 8.44 -1.35
CA ALA A 376 30.33 9.50 -0.66
C ALA A 376 29.77 9.73 0.75
N LEU A 377 30.61 10.24 1.65
CA LEU A 377 30.24 10.52 3.03
C LEU A 377 29.34 11.76 3.11
N ALA A 378 28.20 11.64 3.79
CA ALA A 378 27.31 12.78 4.04
C ALA A 378 26.73 12.76 5.45
N HIS A 379 26.33 13.92 5.98
CA HIS A 379 25.43 13.96 7.13
C HIS A 379 24.09 13.33 6.78
N LYS A 380 23.46 12.67 7.74
CA LYS A 380 22.09 12.14 7.60
C LYS A 380 21.10 13.21 7.14
N THR A 381 21.13 14.42 7.71
CA THR A 381 20.23 15.51 7.29
C THR A 381 20.48 15.95 5.85
N CYS A 382 21.74 16.04 5.43
CA CYS A 382 22.12 16.43 4.07
C CYS A 382 21.70 15.38 3.04
N ASN A 383 21.93 14.10 3.34
CA ASN A 383 21.49 12.98 2.51
C ASN A 383 19.95 12.97 2.33
N ILE A 384 19.20 13.15 3.42
CA ILE A 384 17.74 13.27 3.39
C ILE A 384 17.29 14.47 2.54
N ALA A 385 17.96 15.62 2.69
CA ALA A 385 17.64 16.82 1.93
C ALA A 385 17.93 16.65 0.42
N LYS A 386 19.01 15.95 0.06
CA LYS A 386 19.33 15.61 -1.33
C LYS A 386 18.27 14.70 -1.94
N GLY A 387 17.97 13.56 -1.31
CA GLY A 387 17.00 12.60 -1.83
C GLY A 387 17.29 12.19 -3.29
N GLY A 388 16.32 12.42 -4.20
CA GLY A 388 16.43 12.08 -5.62
C GLY A 388 16.91 13.21 -6.56
N ARG A 389 17.49 14.27 -6.00
CA ARG A 389 18.04 15.42 -6.74
C ARG A 389 19.31 15.04 -7.54
N PRO A 390 19.69 15.82 -8.56
CA PRO A 390 20.89 15.54 -9.36
C PRO A 390 22.17 15.55 -8.51
N ALA A 391 23.23 14.88 -9.00
CA ALA A 391 24.53 14.79 -8.33
C ALA A 391 25.22 16.15 -8.12
N THR A 392 24.86 17.16 -8.91
CA THR A 392 25.33 18.54 -8.79
C THR A 392 24.69 19.31 -7.64
N TRP A 393 23.63 18.78 -7.03
CA TRP A 393 23.00 19.45 -5.90
C TRP A 393 23.96 19.51 -4.70
N ARG A 394 24.05 20.68 -4.09
CA ARG A 394 24.79 20.94 -2.85
C ARG A 394 23.84 21.56 -1.83
N ARG A 395 24.15 21.35 -0.56
CA ARG A 395 23.45 21.99 0.55
C ARG A 395 24.25 23.21 1.00
N ASP A 396 23.53 24.29 1.27
CA ASP A 396 24.13 25.50 1.86
C ASP A 396 24.79 25.16 3.22
N PRO A 397 26.10 25.39 3.38
CA PRO A 397 26.80 25.18 4.64
C PRO A 397 26.20 25.99 5.80
N ALA A 398 25.64 27.17 5.53
CA ALA A 398 25.06 28.05 6.55
C ALA A 398 23.83 27.42 7.25
N GLU A 399 23.12 26.50 6.60
CA GLU A 399 22.02 25.76 7.23
C GLU A 399 22.50 24.70 8.23
N VAL A 400 23.73 24.21 8.07
CA VAL A 400 24.27 23.07 8.85
C VAL A 400 25.25 23.55 9.92
N ALA A 401 25.93 24.67 9.69
CA ALA A 401 26.90 25.25 10.62
C ALA A 401 26.35 25.47 12.04
N PRO A 402 25.11 25.99 12.25
CA PRO A 402 24.56 26.14 13.60
C PRO A 402 24.45 24.82 14.36
N MET A 403 24.06 23.75 13.66
CA MET A 403 23.93 22.41 14.25
C MET A 403 25.29 21.83 14.65
N LEU A 404 26.31 22.09 13.83
CA LEU A 404 27.68 21.65 14.13
C LEU A 404 28.28 22.45 15.28
N ALA A 405 28.01 23.76 15.35
CA ALA A 405 28.42 24.61 16.45
C ALA A 405 27.77 24.18 17.78
N GLU A 406 26.49 23.82 17.75
CA GLU A 406 25.78 23.23 18.89
C GLU A 406 26.41 21.89 19.32
N TRP A 407 26.66 20.99 18.37
CA TRP A 407 27.33 19.71 18.63
C TRP A 407 28.70 19.88 19.30
N ASN A 408 29.51 20.82 18.81
CA ASN A 408 30.85 21.08 19.36
C ASN A 408 30.78 21.67 20.77
N ARG A 409 29.74 22.43 21.10
CA ARG A 409 29.57 23.05 22.42
C ARG A 409 29.08 22.06 23.48
N GLU A 410 28.10 21.24 23.12
CA GLU A 410 27.40 20.36 24.07
C GLU A 410 28.03 18.97 24.19
N GLY A 411 28.92 18.62 23.26
CA GLY A 411 29.54 17.31 23.18
C GLY A 411 28.55 16.22 22.72
N PRO A 412 29.05 15.00 22.44
CA PRO A 412 28.21 13.90 22.06
C PRO A 412 27.25 13.55 23.21
N THR A 413 25.93 13.70 23.01
CA THR A 413 24.97 13.13 23.95
C THR A 413 25.12 11.61 23.92
N GLU A 414 25.67 11.01 24.98
CA GLU A 414 25.79 9.55 25.04
C GLU A 414 24.39 8.94 24.89
N PRO A 415 24.13 8.13 23.85
CA PRO A 415 22.88 7.41 23.77
C PRO A 415 22.82 6.43 24.95
N PRO A 416 21.62 6.14 25.49
CA PRO A 416 21.47 5.16 26.55
C PRO A 416 22.15 3.84 26.16
N LYS A 417 23.00 3.31 27.04
CA LYS A 417 23.83 2.13 26.76
C LYS A 417 23.02 0.83 26.78
N THR A 418 21.80 0.86 27.32
CA THR A 418 20.91 -0.31 27.46
C THR A 418 19.48 0.02 27.05
N CYS A 419 18.72 -1.02 26.72
CA CYS A 419 17.31 -0.91 26.39
C CYS A 419 16.52 -0.56 27.65
N SER A 420 15.48 0.26 27.51
CA SER A 420 14.55 0.64 28.57
C SER A 420 13.67 -0.51 29.10
N VAL A 421 13.91 -1.75 28.66
CA VAL A 421 13.17 -2.92 29.13
C VAL A 421 14.07 -3.61 30.14
N ILE A 422 13.53 -3.88 31.31
CA ILE A 422 14.21 -4.57 32.42
C ILE A 422 14.83 -5.86 31.88
N ASP A 423 16.05 -6.17 32.31
CA ASP A 423 16.85 -7.33 31.87
C ASP A 423 17.12 -7.39 30.36
N CYS A 424 17.19 -6.22 29.71
CA CYS A 424 17.59 -6.12 28.31
C CYS A 424 18.85 -5.29 28.10
N GLU A 425 19.98 -5.99 27.99
CA GLU A 425 21.31 -5.40 27.73
C GLU A 425 21.52 -4.95 26.28
N ARG A 426 20.53 -5.11 25.40
CA ARG A 426 20.67 -4.73 24.00
C ARG A 426 20.68 -3.21 23.85
N LEU A 427 21.54 -2.72 22.97
CA LEU A 427 21.59 -1.30 22.62
C LEU A 427 20.24 -0.80 22.08
N PRO A 428 19.77 0.37 22.56
CA PRO A 428 18.57 0.99 22.06
C PRO A 428 18.82 1.62 20.68
N VAL A 429 17.86 1.40 19.76
CA VAL A 429 17.95 1.91 18.39
C VAL A 429 17.12 3.19 18.23
N SER A 430 16.07 3.35 19.03
CA SER A 430 15.15 4.49 18.96
C SER A 430 14.23 4.48 20.19
N HIS A 431 13.89 5.67 20.72
CA HIS A 431 12.97 5.82 21.86
C HIS A 431 13.41 5.05 23.12
N GLY A 432 14.72 4.96 23.38
CA GLY A 432 15.26 4.21 24.53
C GLY A 432 15.08 2.69 24.46
N MET A 433 14.50 2.14 23.38
CA MET A 433 14.26 0.70 23.23
C MET A 433 15.15 0.07 22.16
N CYS A 434 15.54 -1.20 22.37
CA CYS A 434 16.14 -2.00 21.31
C CYS A 434 15.12 -2.25 20.18
N ASP A 435 15.62 -2.48 18.97
CA ASP A 435 14.75 -2.64 17.79
C ASP A 435 13.75 -3.81 17.94
N LYS A 436 14.11 -4.88 18.66
CA LYS A 436 13.21 -6.00 18.96
C LYS A 436 12.03 -5.55 19.84
N HIS A 437 12.29 -4.86 20.95
CA HIS A 437 11.23 -4.40 21.85
C HIS A 437 10.35 -3.34 21.19
N ARG A 438 10.95 -2.39 20.46
CA ARG A 438 10.18 -1.42 19.67
C ARG A 438 9.25 -2.10 18.67
N ARG A 439 9.74 -3.10 17.92
CA ARG A 439 8.92 -3.85 16.96
C ARG A 439 7.80 -4.64 17.65
N ARG A 440 8.02 -5.16 18.86
CA ARG A 440 6.98 -5.84 19.65
C ARG A 440 5.91 -4.85 20.10
N VAL A 441 6.28 -3.70 20.66
CA VAL A 441 5.33 -2.66 21.06
C VAL A 441 4.49 -2.19 19.87
N MET A 442 5.11 -1.96 18.71
CA MET A 442 4.36 -1.57 17.50
C MET A 442 3.38 -2.65 17.00
N LYS A 443 3.70 -3.94 17.21
CA LYS A 443 2.90 -5.05 16.67
C LYS A 443 1.86 -5.58 17.64
N TYR A 444 2.17 -5.57 18.93
CA TYR A 444 1.42 -6.23 20.00
C TYR A 444 1.00 -5.29 21.11
N GLY A 445 1.45 -4.02 21.10
CA GLY A 445 1.22 -3.07 22.19
C GLY A 445 2.06 -3.30 23.44
N THR A 446 2.86 -4.38 23.49
CA THR A 446 3.68 -4.77 24.65
C THR A 446 5.10 -5.17 24.23
N THR A 447 6.04 -5.12 25.18
CA THR A 447 7.43 -5.58 25.04
C THR A 447 7.57 -7.10 25.17
N GLU A 448 6.58 -7.75 25.79
CA GLU A 448 6.53 -9.20 25.95
C GLU A 448 6.04 -9.91 24.68
N LEU A 449 6.52 -11.14 24.47
CA LEU A 449 5.98 -11.97 23.41
C LEU A 449 4.76 -12.74 23.94
N PRO A 450 3.66 -12.82 23.18
CA PRO A 450 2.56 -13.69 23.56
C PRO A 450 3.08 -15.13 23.67
N ARG A 451 2.73 -15.80 24.78
CA ARG A 451 3.08 -17.20 25.02
C ARG A 451 2.54 -18.04 23.85
N ARG A 452 3.44 -18.78 23.20
CA ARG A 452 3.06 -19.73 22.15
C ARG A 452 2.71 -21.06 22.80
N PRO A 453 1.64 -21.75 22.36
CA PRO A 453 1.37 -23.09 22.84
C PRO A 453 2.54 -24.01 22.52
N THR A 454 2.99 -24.77 23.53
CA THR A 454 4.07 -25.75 23.42
C THR A 454 3.56 -27.10 22.95
N HIS A 455 2.29 -27.42 23.25
CA HIS A 455 1.61 -28.65 22.86
C HIS A 455 0.49 -28.37 21.85
N CYS A 456 0.19 -29.37 21.03
CA CYS A 456 -0.81 -29.30 19.99
C CYS A 456 -2.16 -28.84 20.56
N THR A 457 -2.78 -27.85 19.93
CA THR A 457 -4.10 -27.31 20.31
C THR A 457 -5.26 -28.17 19.80
N VAL A 458 -5.00 -29.44 19.45
CA VAL A 458 -6.04 -30.38 19.05
C VAL A 458 -6.32 -31.23 20.27
N ASP A 459 -7.60 -31.41 20.60
CA ASP A 459 -8.05 -32.18 21.76
C ASP A 459 -7.36 -33.56 21.80
N ASP A 460 -6.95 -33.97 22.99
CA ASP A 460 -6.25 -35.23 23.26
C ASP A 460 -4.91 -35.42 22.52
N CYS A 461 -4.20 -34.32 22.21
CA CYS A 461 -2.89 -34.37 21.57
C CYS A 461 -1.78 -33.69 22.38
N GLY A 462 -1.00 -34.47 23.13
CA GLY A 462 0.19 -33.99 23.86
C GLY A 462 1.43 -33.71 23.00
N MET A 463 1.35 -33.87 21.68
CA MET A 463 2.51 -33.73 20.80
C MET A 463 2.99 -32.27 20.70
N PRO A 464 4.31 -32.02 20.59
CA PRO A 464 4.83 -30.67 20.52
C PRO A 464 4.35 -29.91 19.27
N VAL A 465 4.02 -28.64 19.45
CA VAL A 465 3.63 -27.74 18.36
C VAL A 465 4.79 -27.57 17.40
N ARG A 466 4.51 -27.64 16.10
CA ARG A 466 5.47 -27.25 15.06
C ARG A 466 5.11 -25.93 14.41
N VAL A 467 3.87 -25.79 13.93
CA VAL A 467 3.39 -24.62 13.20
C VAL A 467 1.90 -24.42 13.50
N HIS A 468 1.44 -23.16 13.59
CA HIS A 468 0.03 -22.81 13.81
C HIS A 468 -0.65 -23.42 15.05
N GLY A 469 0.12 -23.71 16.12
CA GLY A 469 -0.44 -24.36 17.31
C GLY A 469 -0.68 -25.87 17.14
N MET A 470 -0.28 -26.46 16.01
CA MET A 470 -0.52 -27.88 15.72
C MET A 470 0.79 -28.68 15.63
N CYS A 471 0.73 -29.97 16.00
CA CYS A 471 1.80 -30.93 15.76
C CYS A 471 1.93 -31.26 14.25
N ARG A 472 3.02 -31.93 13.85
CA ARG A 472 3.25 -32.31 12.43
C ARG A 472 2.07 -33.09 11.81
N PRO A 473 1.53 -34.14 12.46
CA PRO A 473 0.38 -34.87 11.94
C PRO A 473 -0.85 -33.99 11.76
N HIS A 474 -1.24 -33.23 12.78
CA HIS A 474 -2.44 -32.39 12.72
C HIS A 474 -2.30 -31.23 11.75
N TYR A 475 -1.13 -30.62 11.65
CA TYR A 475 -0.87 -29.59 10.64
C TYR A 475 -0.92 -30.16 9.22
N ARG A 476 -0.41 -31.40 9.01
CA ARG A 476 -0.52 -32.09 7.71
C ARG A 476 -1.99 -32.40 7.38
N LYS A 477 -2.77 -32.90 8.35
CA LYS A 477 -4.21 -33.17 8.19
C LYS A 477 -4.98 -31.88 7.87
N TYR A 478 -4.69 -30.79 8.58
CA TYR A 478 -5.24 -29.46 8.32
C TYR A 478 -4.94 -28.94 6.90
N LEU A 479 -3.73 -29.13 6.40
CA LEU A 479 -3.36 -28.72 5.04
C LEU A 479 -4.04 -29.55 3.93
N ILE A 480 -4.17 -30.85 4.16
CA ILE A 480 -4.78 -31.80 3.22
C ILE A 480 -6.31 -31.62 3.21
N GLY A 481 -6.95 -31.51 4.39
CA GLY A 481 -8.41 -31.50 4.53
C GLY A 481 -9.03 -32.76 3.90
N ASP A 482 -10.19 -32.61 3.24
CA ASP A 482 -10.88 -33.70 2.53
C ASP A 482 -10.50 -33.79 1.04
N LYS A 483 -9.34 -33.23 0.66
CA LYS A 483 -8.94 -33.17 -0.75
C LYS A 483 -8.54 -34.55 -1.26
N THR A 484 -9.11 -34.94 -2.39
CA THR A 484 -8.80 -36.15 -3.14
C THR A 484 -7.84 -35.87 -4.30
N CYS A 485 -7.14 -36.92 -4.73
CA CYS A 485 -6.18 -36.87 -5.81
C CYS A 485 -6.81 -36.36 -7.11
N THR A 486 -6.15 -35.42 -7.80
CA THR A 486 -6.62 -34.90 -9.10
C THR A 486 -6.33 -35.82 -10.29
N ALA A 487 -5.80 -37.02 -10.06
CA ALA A 487 -5.59 -37.99 -11.12
C ALA A 487 -6.93 -38.64 -11.48
N ALA A 488 -7.22 -38.79 -12.77
CA ALA A 488 -8.48 -39.35 -13.25
C ALA A 488 -8.75 -40.72 -12.60
N GLY A 489 -9.97 -40.90 -12.06
CA GLY A 489 -10.39 -42.14 -11.39
C GLY A 489 -9.76 -42.38 -10.01
N CYS A 490 -9.05 -41.42 -9.41
CA CYS A 490 -8.39 -41.62 -8.11
C CYS A 490 -9.12 -40.93 -6.96
N SER A 491 -9.73 -41.73 -6.07
CA SER A 491 -10.38 -41.25 -4.84
C SER A 491 -9.44 -41.14 -3.63
N LYS A 492 -8.15 -41.46 -3.80
CA LYS A 492 -7.18 -41.45 -2.68
C LYS A 492 -6.91 -40.03 -2.18
N PRO A 493 -6.64 -39.83 -0.87
CA PRO A 493 -6.34 -38.52 -0.32
C PRO A 493 -5.07 -37.93 -0.91
N VAL A 494 -5.05 -36.59 -1.05
CA VAL A 494 -3.88 -35.85 -1.52
C VAL A 494 -2.72 -36.01 -0.54
N HIS A 495 -1.54 -36.32 -1.07
CA HIS A 495 -0.28 -36.32 -0.31
C HIS A 495 0.49 -35.01 -0.50
N THR A 496 0.72 -34.60 -1.75
CA THR A 496 1.35 -33.32 -2.11
C THR A 496 1.12 -33.02 -3.60
N ARG A 497 1.21 -31.75 -4.02
CA ARG A 497 0.90 -31.29 -5.40
C ARG A 497 -0.48 -31.73 -5.92
N GLN A 498 -1.49 -31.85 -5.05
CA GLN A 498 -2.84 -32.35 -5.40
C GLN A 498 -2.86 -33.82 -5.88
N LEU A 499 -1.74 -34.54 -5.76
CA LEU A 499 -1.64 -35.96 -6.11
C LEU A 499 -1.56 -36.81 -4.84
N CYS A 500 -2.11 -38.02 -4.89
CA CYS A 500 -1.88 -39.03 -3.87
C CYS A 500 -0.41 -39.48 -3.89
N ARG A 501 0.04 -40.16 -2.83
CA ARG A 501 1.45 -40.58 -2.70
C ARG A 501 1.95 -41.37 -3.92
N ARG A 502 1.12 -42.27 -4.47
CA ARG A 502 1.45 -43.09 -5.65
C ARG A 502 1.55 -42.26 -6.93
N HIS A 503 0.58 -41.38 -7.20
CA HIS A 503 0.64 -40.52 -8.38
C HIS A 503 1.72 -39.44 -8.30
N TYR A 504 2.03 -38.97 -7.09
CA TYR A 504 3.16 -38.08 -6.88
C TYR A 504 4.51 -38.78 -7.14
N GLN A 505 4.65 -40.05 -6.73
CA GLN A 505 5.85 -40.83 -7.02
C GLN A 505 6.01 -41.05 -8.53
N HIS A 506 4.94 -41.49 -9.21
CA HIS A 506 4.93 -41.61 -10.67
C HIS A 506 5.29 -40.30 -11.39
N PHE A 507 4.79 -39.16 -10.90
CA PHE A 507 5.18 -37.84 -11.39
C PHE A 507 6.67 -37.54 -11.22
N LEU A 508 7.29 -37.92 -10.08
CA LEU A 508 8.72 -37.73 -9.86
C LEU A 508 9.57 -38.62 -10.76
N ASP A 509 9.15 -39.87 -10.93
CA ASP A 509 9.86 -40.85 -11.76
C ASP A 509 9.87 -40.39 -13.23
N ASN A 510 8.73 -39.90 -13.74
CA ASN A 510 8.62 -39.35 -15.10
C ASN A 510 9.34 -38.00 -15.28
N ARG A 511 9.44 -37.20 -14.21
CA ARG A 511 10.20 -35.95 -14.23
C ARG A 511 11.71 -36.18 -14.26
N ASN A 512 12.21 -37.26 -13.67
CA ASN A 512 13.63 -37.62 -13.72
C ASN A 512 14.00 -38.35 -15.03
N GLY A 513 13.04 -38.95 -15.73
CA GLY A 513 13.22 -39.49 -17.08
C GLY A 513 13.68 -38.42 -18.09
N SER A 514 13.19 -37.18 -17.99
CA SER A 514 13.59 -36.09 -18.91
C SER A 514 14.99 -35.51 -18.64
N LYS A 515 15.59 -35.78 -17.48
CA LYS A 515 16.95 -35.36 -17.14
C LYS A 515 18.04 -36.34 -17.59
N ARG A 516 17.68 -37.56 -18.03
CA ARG A 516 18.65 -38.55 -18.51
C ARG A 516 19.04 -38.39 -19.99
N ALA A 517 18.37 -37.52 -20.74
CA ALA A 517 18.71 -37.25 -22.15
C ALA A 517 19.84 -36.23 -22.34
N VAL A 518 20.31 -35.53 -21.30
CA VAL A 518 21.43 -34.58 -21.39
C VAL A 518 22.36 -34.77 -20.20
N GLY A 519 23.41 -35.56 -20.38
CA GLY A 519 24.50 -35.68 -19.40
C GLY A 519 24.99 -37.10 -19.16
N GLY A 520 25.54 -37.74 -20.20
CA GLY A 520 26.41 -38.90 -20.01
C GLY A 520 27.67 -38.47 -19.25
N ARG A 521 27.75 -38.76 -17.95
CA ARG A 521 29.02 -38.92 -17.25
C ARG A 521 29.03 -40.29 -16.58
N ARG A 522 29.92 -41.14 -17.10
CA ARG A 522 30.29 -42.45 -16.56
C ARG A 522 30.66 -42.29 -15.08
N ARG A 523 30.01 -43.06 -14.20
CA ARG A 523 30.46 -43.23 -12.81
C ARG A 523 31.71 -44.09 -12.82
N GLY A 524 32.72 -43.64 -12.09
CA GLY A 524 34.05 -44.22 -12.01
C GLY A 524 34.07 -45.65 -11.48
N GLY A 525 35.06 -46.40 -11.96
CA GLY A 525 35.50 -47.65 -11.37
C GLY A 525 36.15 -47.44 -9.99
N PRO A 526 36.42 -48.54 -9.27
CA PRO A 526 36.90 -48.50 -7.90
C PRO A 526 38.36 -48.05 -7.85
N ARG A 527 38.70 -47.28 -6.81
CA ARG A 527 40.07 -46.87 -6.49
C ARG A 527 40.87 -48.08 -5.97
N PRO A 528 42.09 -48.33 -6.44
CA PRO A 528 43.03 -49.16 -5.71
C PRO A 528 43.78 -48.33 -4.67
N ASN A 529 44.20 -49.04 -3.63
CA ASN A 529 44.81 -48.58 -2.41
C ASN A 529 46.35 -48.57 -2.56
N SER A 530 47.00 -47.70 -1.79
CA SER A 530 48.35 -47.81 -1.22
C SER A 530 49.52 -48.42 -2.03
N ALA A 531 50.62 -47.65 -2.09
CA ALA A 531 52.01 -48.06 -1.87
C ALA A 531 53.02 -47.76 -3.00
N ASN A 532 54.17 -47.28 -2.53
CA ASN A 532 55.53 -47.43 -3.04
C ASN A 532 56.10 -46.54 -4.16
N GLN A 533 57.19 -45.86 -3.75
CA GLN A 533 58.53 -45.81 -4.37
C GLN A 533 58.67 -45.07 -5.71
N LEU A 534 59.35 -43.91 -5.70
CA LEU A 534 60.80 -43.71 -5.90
C LEU A 534 61.19 -43.73 -7.39
N GLN A 535 61.93 -42.68 -7.79
CA GLN A 535 62.95 -42.66 -8.85
C GLN A 535 62.42 -42.71 -10.31
N LEU A 536 62.95 -42.03 -11.33
CA LEU A 536 64.16 -41.23 -11.57
C LEU A 536 64.02 -40.57 -12.98
N PHE A 537 64.81 -39.52 -13.23
CA PHE A 537 65.32 -39.01 -14.53
C PHE A 537 64.38 -38.88 -15.74
N THR A 538 64.11 -37.64 -16.18
CA THR A 538 64.91 -36.87 -17.16
C THR A 538 64.45 -35.43 -17.19
#